data_AF-A0A9E2NJ97-F1
#
_entry.id   AF-A0A9E2NJ97-F1
#
_cell.length_a   1.000
_cell.length_b   1.000
_cell.length_c   1.000
_cell.angle_alpha   90.00
_cell.angle_beta   90.00
_cell.angle_gamma   90.00
#
_symmetry.space_group_name_H-M   'P 1'
#
loop_
_entity.id
_entity.type
_entity.pdbx_description
1 polymer ?
#
loop_
_entity_poly.entity_id
_entity_poly.type
_entity_poly.pdbx_seq_one_letter_code
_entity_poly.pdbx_strand_id
1 'polypeptide(L)' 'MAQLESHTDPDLRCACCAYVMPSETSATGLRCGLKYFTSSVIARKFLRMQHYPEVQASNACEAWQARPALERARED' A
#
# COMPACT_ATOMS: atom_id res chain seq x y z
N MET A 1 -29.22 -8.81 -22.11
CA MET A 1 -28.97 -7.82 -21.03
C MET A 1 -27.67 -8.25 -20.38
N ALA A 2 -26.57 -7.51 -20.57
CA ALA A 2 -25.27 -7.88 -20.03
C ALA A 2 -25.26 -7.56 -18.52
N GLN A 3 -25.12 -8.59 -17.69
CA GLN A 3 -24.84 -8.43 -16.27
C GLN A 3 -23.48 -7.75 -16.16
N LEU A 4 -23.50 -6.48 -15.77
CA LEU A 4 -22.32 -5.75 -15.32
C LEU A 4 -21.95 -6.37 -13.97
N GLU A 5 -21.11 -7.40 -14.01
CA GLU A 5 -20.51 -7.98 -12.81
C GLU A 5 -19.68 -6.87 -12.16
N SER A 6 -20.30 -6.21 -11.19
CA SER A 6 -19.63 -5.36 -10.22
C SER A 6 -18.67 -6.26 -9.47
N HIS A 7 -17.48 -6.44 -10.05
CA HIS A 7 -16.30 -6.89 -9.35
C HIS A 7 -16.17 -5.93 -8.18
N THR A 8 -16.56 -6.39 -7.00
CA THR A 8 -16.36 -5.69 -5.75
C THR A 8 -14.86 -5.55 -5.63
N ASP A 9 -14.38 -4.38 -6.04
CA ASP A 9 -12.96 -4.07 -6.10
C ASP A 9 -12.37 -4.37 -4.72
N PRO A 10 -11.29 -5.17 -4.63
CA PRO A 10 -10.70 -5.54 -3.36
C PRO A 10 -10.13 -4.29 -2.71
N ASP A 11 -10.98 -3.63 -1.92
CA ASP A 11 -10.61 -2.65 -0.92
C ASP A 11 -9.45 -1.73 -1.40
N LEU A 12 -9.74 -0.81 -2.33
CA LEU A 12 -8.82 0.18 -2.95
C LEU A 12 -8.14 1.13 -1.94
N ARG A 13 -8.14 0.76 -0.67
CA ARG A 13 -7.54 1.45 0.45
C ARG A 13 -6.03 1.23 0.41
N CYS A 14 -5.31 2.29 0.78
CA CYS A 14 -3.87 2.31 0.90
C CYS A 14 -3.33 1.27 1.90
N ALA A 15 -4.15 0.81 2.85
CA ALA A 15 -3.77 -0.24 3.80
C ALA A 15 -3.51 -1.59 3.11
N CYS A 16 -4.19 -1.87 1.98
CA CYS A 16 -4.05 -3.10 1.19
C CYS A 16 -3.15 -2.91 -0.05
N CYS A 17 -2.54 -1.74 -0.20
CA CYS A 17 -1.72 -1.39 -1.36
C CYS A 17 -0.34 -2.06 -1.31
N ALA A 18 0.22 -2.39 -2.47
CA ALA A 18 1.58 -2.91 -2.62
C ALA A 18 2.66 -1.96 -2.07
N TYR A 19 2.35 -0.66 -1.96
CA TYR A 19 3.29 0.35 -1.47
C TYR A 19 3.17 0.62 0.03
N VAL A 20 2.30 -0.07 0.78
CA VAL A 20 2.17 0.15 2.22
C VAL A 20 3.45 -0.29 2.95
N MET A 21 3.89 0.50 3.93
CA MET A 21 5.04 0.17 4.79
C MET A 21 4.61 0.15 6.26
N PRO A 22 5.00 -0.87 7.03
CA PRO A 22 4.79 -0.88 8.47
C PRO A 22 5.68 0.19 9.13
N SER A 23 5.15 0.85 10.16
CA SER A 23 5.83 1.92 10.88
C SER A 23 5.35 1.96 12.32
N GLU A 24 6.21 1.58 13.26
CA GLU A 24 5.92 1.66 14.71
C GLU A 24 5.73 3.10 15.20
N THR A 25 6.33 4.07 14.51
CA THR A 25 6.18 5.51 14.81
C THR A 25 4.94 6.14 14.16
N SER A 26 4.05 5.34 13.57
CA SER A 26 2.76 5.80 13.03
C SER A 26 1.63 5.49 14.01
N ALA A 27 0.67 6.41 14.17
CA ALA A 27 -0.52 6.17 14.99
C ALA A 27 -1.36 4.99 14.48
N THR A 28 -1.34 4.74 13.17
CA THR A 28 -2.04 3.62 12.54
C THR A 28 -1.16 2.39 12.31
N GLY A 29 0.12 2.47 12.67
CA GLY A 29 1.11 1.42 12.37
C GLY A 29 1.51 1.33 10.90
N LEU A 30 0.93 2.15 10.01
CA LEU A 30 1.13 2.08 8.56
C LEU A 30 1.48 3.45 7.97
N ARG A 31 2.37 3.47 6.97
CA ARG A 31 2.73 4.65 6.18
C ARG A 31 2.74 4.30 4.68
N CYS A 32 2.47 5.28 3.84
CA CYS A 32 2.49 5.12 2.39
C CYS A 32 3.94 5.19 1.89
N GLY A 33 4.45 4.05 1.42
CA GLY A 33 5.80 3.91 0.87
C GLY A 33 5.92 4.24 -0.61
N LEU A 34 4.90 4.81 -1.27
CA LEU A 34 4.98 5.13 -2.70
C LEU A 34 6.27 5.89 -3.05
N LYS A 35 6.59 6.93 -2.26
CA LYS A 35 7.81 7.72 -2.44
C LYS A 35 9.07 6.90 -2.12
N TYR A 36 9.02 5.98 -1.16
CA TYR A 36 10.14 5.10 -0.84
C TYR A 36 10.47 4.17 -2.02
N PHE A 37 9.46 3.48 -2.56
CA PHE A 37 9.64 2.51 -3.66
C PHE A 37 10.03 3.17 -4.99
N THR A 38 9.58 4.40 -5.23
CA THR A 38 9.96 5.17 -6.44
C THR A 38 11.30 5.91 -6.28
N SER A 39 11.78 6.14 -5.06
CA SER A 39 13.07 6.82 -4.81
C SER A 39 14.28 5.94 -5.15
N SER A 40 15.41 6.58 -5.44
CA SER A 40 16.71 5.90 -5.61
C SER A 40 17.23 5.28 -4.31
N VAL A 41 18.15 4.32 -4.42
CA VAL A 41 18.76 3.64 -3.25
C VAL A 41 19.39 4.64 -2.27
N ILE A 42 20.04 5.69 -2.80
CA ILE A 42 20.67 6.73 -1.98
C ILE A 42 19.59 7.50 -1.20
N ALA A 43 18.54 7.98 -1.89
CA ALA A 43 17.47 8.74 -1.24
C ALA A 43 16.74 7.94 -0.15
N ARG A 44 16.51 6.64 -0.38
CA ARG A 44 15.91 5.74 0.62
C ARG A 44 16.72 5.65 1.92
N LYS A 45 18.05 5.79 1.85
CA LYS A 45 18.92 5.76 3.06
C LYS A 45 18.86 7.04 3.88
N PHE A 46 18.60 8.18 3.25
CA PHE A 46 18.56 9.47 3.93
C PHE A 46 17.17 9.83 4.47
N LEU A 47 16.10 9.34 3.85
CA LEU A 47 14.73 9.63 4.25
C LEU A 47 14.28 8.73 5.40
N ARG A 48 14.07 9.32 6.59
CA ARG A 48 13.46 8.64 7.74
C ARG A 48 11.99 8.33 7.52
N MET A 49 11.47 7.35 8.26
CA MET A 49 10.07 6.91 8.16
C MET A 49 9.04 8.02 8.39
N GLN A 50 9.31 8.96 9.30
CA GLN A 50 8.42 10.10 9.61
C GLN A 50 8.09 11.00 8.41
N HIS A 51 8.88 10.96 7.34
CA HIS A 51 8.65 11.76 6.14
C HIS A 51 7.66 11.12 5.16
N TYR A 52 7.25 9.88 5.40
CA TYR A 52 6.21 9.22 4.62
C TYR A 52 4.86 9.42 5.30
N PRO A 53 3.78 9.72 4.54
CA PRO A 53 2.48 10.02 5.14
C PRO A 53 1.88 8.78 5.79
N GLU A 54 1.17 8.96 6.90
CA GLU A 54 0.47 7.89 7.61
C GLU A 54 -0.75 7.43 6.81
N VAL A 55 -0.98 6.12 6.78
CA VAL A 55 -2.14 5.54 6.10
C VAL A 55 -3.28 5.41 7.11
N GLN A 56 -4.37 6.12 6.86
CA GLN A 56 -5.61 5.96 7.63
C GLN A 56 -6.46 4.81 7.10
N ALA A 57 -7.41 4.34 7.91
CA ALA A 57 -8.25 3.18 7.61
C ALA A 57 -9.14 3.34 6.35
N SER A 58 -9.51 4.59 6.01
CA SER A 58 -10.31 4.95 4.84
C SER A 58 -9.49 5.59 3.72
N ASN A 59 -8.16 5.68 3.88
CA ASN A 59 -7.32 6.37 2.92
C ASN A 59 -7.21 5.53 1.64
N ALA A 60 -7.46 6.15 0.49
CA ALA A 60 -7.28 5.57 -0.84
C ALA A 60 -6.57 6.61 -1.73
N CYS A 61 -5.73 6.17 -2.66
CA CYS A 61 -5.03 7.07 -3.57
C CYS A 61 -5.03 6.54 -4.99
N GLU A 62 -4.88 7.42 -5.97
CA GLU A 62 -4.78 7.08 -7.39
C GLU A 62 -3.56 6.22 -7.74
N ALA A 63 -2.52 6.30 -6.91
CA ALA A 63 -1.31 5.48 -7.04
C ALA A 63 -1.44 4.12 -6.34
N TRP A 64 -2.65 3.71 -5.98
CA TRP A 64 -2.91 2.40 -5.42
C TRP A 64 -2.52 1.31 -6.42
N GLN A 65 -1.91 0.24 -5.91
CA GLN A 65 -1.53 -0.89 -6.72
C GLN A 65 -1.78 -2.18 -5.95
N ALA A 66 -2.40 -3.15 -6.61
CA ALA A 66 -2.65 -4.46 -6.04
C ALA A 66 -1.31 -5.15 -5.71
N ARG A 67 -1.22 -5.74 -4.51
CA ARG A 67 -0.09 -6.61 -4.16
C ARG A 67 -0.20 -7.87 -5.03
N PRO A 68 0.86 -8.28 -5.75
CA PRO A 68 0.80 -9.48 -6.57
C PRO A 68 0.44 -10.68 -5.68
N ALA A 69 -0.56 -11.45 -6.07
CA ALA A 69 -1.18 -12.52 -5.28
C ALA A 69 -0.29 -13.77 -5.08
N LEU A 70 1.03 -13.61 -5.05
CA LEU A 70 2.03 -14.69 -5.06
C LEU A 70 2.13 -15.48 -3.75
N GLU A 71 1.31 -15.21 -2.74
CA GLU A 71 1.35 -15.87 -1.42
C GLU A 71 0.12 -16.74 -1.11
N ARG A 72 -0.85 -16.88 -2.01
CA ARG A 72 -2.01 -17.80 -1.82
C ARG A 72 -1.74 -19.26 -2.25
N ALA A 73 -0.48 -19.60 -2.51
CA ALA A 73 -0.06 -20.93 -2.99
C ALA A 73 0.99 -21.62 -2.08
N ARG A 74 1.18 -21.16 -0.83
CA ARG A 74 2.02 -21.84 0.19
C ARG A 74 1.21 -22.28 1.40
N GLU A 75 0.04 -22.83 1.16
CA GLU A 75 -0.69 -23.65 2.13
C GLU A 75 -0.99 -24.98 1.45
N ASP A 76 -0.04 -25.91 1.60
CA ASP A 76 -0.17 -27.37 1.45
C ASP A 76 0.37 -27.96 2.76
#